data_AF-A0A412ZI09-F1
#
_entry.id   AF-A0A412ZI09-F1
#
_cell.length_a   1.000
_cell.length_b   1.000
_cell.length_c   1.000
_cell.angle_alpha   90.00
_cell.angle_beta   90.00
_cell.angle_gamma   90.00
#
_symmetry.space_group_name_H-M   'P 1'
#
loop_
_entity.id
_entity.type
_entity.pdbx_description
1 polymer ?
#
loop_
_entity_poly.entity_id
_entity_poly.type
_entity_poly.pdbx_seq_one_letter_code
_entity_poly.pdbx_strand_id
1 'polypeptide(L)'
;MEEKKCPECGKKVGEVDTCPECGCPLNVNSNSTSTNNEEESLLIECEACKKLILRDATNCPNCGHQTEIGAKNEYDDNQANIIIGAIAAIISIVFFLYFYFIVK
;
A
#
# COMPACT_ATOMS: atom_id res chain seq x y z
N MET A 1 -28.07 27.47 8.90
CA MET A 1 -26.98 27.14 9.83
C MET A 1 -26.89 25.62 9.83
N GLU A 2 -25.90 25.05 9.14
CA GLU A 2 -25.78 23.61 9.00
C GLU A 2 -25.13 23.04 10.26
N GLU A 3 -25.91 22.33 11.09
CA GLU A 3 -25.39 21.73 12.32
C GLU A 3 -24.57 20.48 11.98
N LYS A 4 -23.23 20.59 12.00
CA LYS A 4 -22.35 19.44 11.85
C LYS A 4 -22.43 18.56 13.10
N LYS A 5 -22.41 17.24 12.93
CA LYS A 5 -22.34 16.28 14.03
C LYS A 5 -21.00 15.58 13.99
N CYS A 6 -20.43 15.32 15.15
CA CYS A 6 -19.20 14.56 15.23
C CYS A 6 -19.47 13.10 14.84
N PRO A 7 -18.71 12.52 13.90
CA PRO A 7 -18.91 11.13 13.47
C PRO A 7 -18.59 10.13 14.59
N GLU A 8 -17.69 10.49 15.52
CA GLU A 8 -17.25 9.60 16.60
C GLU A 8 -18.16 9.67 17.83
N CYS A 9 -18.52 10.87 18.30
CA CYS A 9 -19.30 11.03 19.55
C CYS A 9 -20.78 11.32 19.32
N GLY A 10 -21.21 11.56 18.07
CA GLY A 10 -22.59 11.86 17.70
C GLY A 10 -23.13 13.19 18.22
N LYS A 11 -22.34 13.95 19.00
CA LYS A 11 -22.74 15.25 19.53
C LYS A 11 -22.75 16.30 18.42
N LYS A 12 -23.68 17.25 18.54
CA LYS A 12 -23.74 18.42 17.67
C LYS A 12 -22.51 19.29 17.93
N VAL A 13 -21.80 19.62 16.88
CA VAL A 13 -20.59 20.45 16.91
C VAL A 13 -20.78 21.63 15.97
N GLY A 14 -20.36 22.80 16.43
CA GLY A 14 -20.41 24.01 15.62
C GLY A 14 -19.36 23.99 14.50
N GLU A 15 -19.02 25.18 14.01
CA GLU A 15 -17.95 25.38 13.03
C GLU A 15 -16.58 25.34 13.72
N VAL A 16 -16.21 24.14 14.18
CA VAL A 16 -14.94 23.87 14.87
C VAL A 16 -14.21 22.73 14.15
N ASP A 17 -12.91 22.91 13.93
CA ASP A 17 -12.08 21.93 13.22
C ASP A 17 -11.82 20.66 14.04
N THR A 18 -12.09 20.71 15.34
CA THR A 18 -11.90 19.61 16.28
C THR A 18 -13.06 19.59 17.25
N CYS A 19 -13.58 18.40 17.54
CA CYS A 19 -14.67 18.23 18.49
C CYS A 19 -14.16 18.52 19.91
N PRO A 20 -14.71 19.50 20.64
CA PRO A 20 -14.28 19.83 21.99
C PRO A 20 -14.62 18.75 23.02
N GLU A 21 -15.54 17.85 22.68
CA GLU A 21 -16.03 16.80 23.59
C GLU A 21 -15.22 15.51 23.50
N CYS A 22 -14.69 15.16 22.31
CA CYS A 22 -13.92 13.94 22.11
C CYS A 22 -12.51 14.17 21.54
N GLY A 23 -12.17 15.40 21.15
CA GLY A 23 -10.88 15.74 20.54
C GLY A 23 -10.69 15.26 19.10
N CYS A 24 -11.73 14.69 18.47
CA CYS A 24 -11.63 14.19 17.09
C CYS A 24 -11.59 15.34 16.08
N PRO A 25 -10.68 15.33 15.09
CA PRO A 25 -10.70 16.30 14.00
C PRO A 25 -11.99 16.17 13.18
N LEU A 26 -12.70 17.28 13.00
CA LEU A 26 -13.96 17.40 12.25
C LEU A 26 -13.74 17.96 10.84
N ASN A 27 -12.53 18.43 10.54
CA ASN A 27 -12.08 18.64 9.17
C ASN A 27 -11.79 17.27 8.53
N VAL A 28 -12.84 16.51 8.28
CA VAL A 28 -12.83 15.45 7.27
C VAL A 28 -13.34 16.10 5.99
N ASN A 29 -12.52 17.01 5.45
CA ASN A 29 -12.54 17.16 4.01
C ASN A 29 -12.28 15.76 3.46
N SER A 30 -13.32 15.18 2.88
CA SER A 30 -13.27 13.96 2.09
C SER A 30 -12.36 14.19 0.88
N ASN A 31 -11.06 14.26 1.12
CA ASN A 31 -10.12 13.51 0.33
C ASN A 31 -9.99 12.19 1.11
N SER A 32 -10.78 11.14 0.84
CA SER A 32 -10.57 10.37 -0.39
C SER A 32 -9.38 10.93 -1.16
N THR A 33 -8.18 10.63 -0.66
CA THR A 33 -6.97 10.65 -1.47
C THR A 33 -7.16 9.58 -2.55
N SER A 34 -8.09 9.87 -3.47
CA SER A 34 -8.02 9.44 -4.85
C SER A 34 -7.00 10.37 -5.50
N THR A 35 -5.75 10.30 -5.04
CA THR A 35 -4.66 10.59 -5.97
C THR A 35 -4.73 9.48 -6.98
N ASN A 36 -5.36 9.78 -8.12
CA ASN A 36 -5.12 9.07 -9.37
C ASN A 36 -3.65 9.31 -9.72
N ASN A 37 -2.76 8.59 -9.05
CA ASN A 37 -1.38 8.41 -9.42
C ASN A 37 -1.14 6.92 -9.31
N GLU A 38 -0.50 6.39 -10.32
CA GLU A 38 -0.28 4.98 -10.62
C GLU A 38 0.78 4.38 -9.68
N GLU A 39 0.70 4.70 -8.39
CA GLU A 39 1.53 4.17 -7.32
C GLU A 39 0.59 3.46 -6.33
N GLU A 40 0.71 2.13 -6.26
CA GLU A 40 -0.01 1.28 -5.31
C GLU A 40 -0.11 1.96 -3.95
N SER A 41 -1.33 2.28 -3.52
CA SER A 41 -1.59 2.78 -2.17
C SER A 41 -1.08 1.76 -1.14
N LEU A 42 0.14 1.96 -0.64
CA LEU A 42 0.82 1.10 0.35
C LEU A 42 0.15 1.13 1.73
N LEU A 43 -1.04 1.72 1.86
CA LEU A 43 -1.76 1.85 3.12
C LEU A 43 -3.07 1.07 3.05
N ILE A 44 -3.22 0.13 3.97
CA ILE A 44 -4.43 -0.68 4.17
C ILE A 44 -5.12 -0.26 5.47
N GLU A 45 -6.42 -0.50 5.55
CA GLU A 45 -7.17 -0.30 6.79
C GLU A 45 -7.11 -1.58 7.64
N CYS A 46 -6.71 -1.46 8.90
CA CYS A 46 -6.72 -2.59 9.83
C CYS A 46 -8.16 -3.01 10.15
N GLU A 47 -8.52 -4.28 9.91
CA GLU A 47 -9.87 -4.75 10.17
C GLU A 47 -10.30 -4.65 11.64
N ALA A 48 -9.36 -4.84 12.56
CA ALA A 48 -9.62 -4.86 13.99
C ALA A 48 -9.77 -3.47 14.62
N CYS A 49 -8.97 -2.48 14.18
CA CYS A 49 -8.96 -1.15 14.79
C CYS A 49 -9.28 0.00 13.84
N LYS A 50 -9.59 -0.29 12.56
CA LYS A 50 -9.98 0.67 11.52
C LYS A 50 -8.98 1.81 11.31
N LYS A 51 -7.73 1.60 11.72
CA LYS A 51 -6.63 2.54 11.49
C LYS A 51 -5.88 2.18 10.22
N LEU A 52 -5.45 3.20 9.51
CA LEU A 52 -4.58 3.07 8.35
C LEU A 52 -3.19 2.59 8.81
N ILE A 53 -2.70 1.54 8.18
CA ILE A 53 -1.41 0.92 8.42
C ILE A 53 -0.73 0.59 7.10
N LEU A 54 0.58 0.35 7.10
CA LEU A 54 1.28 -0.09 5.89
C LEU A 54 0.78 -1.47 5.47
N ARG A 55 0.59 -1.66 4.16
CA ARG A 55 0.23 -2.93 3.50
C ARG A 55 1.21 -4.05 3.86
N ASP A 56 2.48 -3.69 4.02
CA ASP A 56 3.56 -4.64 4.32
C ASP A 56 3.72 -4.93 5.82
N ALA A 57 2.95 -4.26 6.68
CA ALA A 57 3.02 -4.49 8.11
C ALA A 57 2.36 -5.83 8.46
N THR A 58 3.14 -6.85 8.81
CA THR A 58 2.64 -8.17 9.26
C THR A 58 1.70 -8.05 10.46
N ASN A 59 1.97 -7.09 11.35
CA ASN A 59 1.14 -6.80 12.52
C ASN A 59 0.75 -5.33 12.49
N CYS A 60 -0.51 -5.04 12.83
CA CYS A 60 -0.97 -3.69 13.04
C CYS A 60 -0.19 -3.06 14.22
N PRO A 61 0.58 -1.98 14.01
CA PRO A 61 1.34 -1.34 15.08
C PRO A 61 0.45 -0.70 16.16
N ASN A 62 -0.83 -0.47 15.86
CA ASN A 62 -1.74 0.20 16.77
C ASN A 62 -2.50 -0.77 17.69
N CYS A 63 -2.78 -1.99 17.25
CA CYS A 63 -3.57 -2.95 18.04
C CYS A 63 -2.92 -4.34 18.16
N GLY A 64 -1.83 -4.61 17.45
CA GLY A 64 -1.14 -5.90 17.43
C GLY A 64 -1.84 -6.99 16.61
N HIS A 65 -2.93 -6.67 15.91
CA HIS A 65 -3.65 -7.65 15.08
C HIS A 65 -2.83 -8.02 13.84
N GLN A 66 -2.72 -9.31 13.51
CA GLN A 66 -2.05 -9.77 12.29
C GLN A 66 -2.83 -9.32 11.06
N THR A 67 -2.13 -8.78 10.07
CA THR A 67 -2.74 -8.37 8.80
C THR A 67 -2.71 -9.53 7.82
N GLU A 68 -3.74 -9.66 6.99
CA GLU A 68 -3.79 -10.72 5.98
C GLU A 68 -2.73 -10.56 4.88
N ILE A 69 -2.16 -9.35 4.73
CA ILE A 69 -1.26 -9.01 3.64
C ILE A 69 0.20 -9.36 3.96
N GLY A 70 0.59 -9.38 5.24
CA GLY A 70 1.89 -9.92 5.66
C GLY A 70 2.11 -11.40 5.29
N ALA A 71 1.06 -12.13 4.90
CA ALA A 71 1.15 -13.50 4.43
C ALA A 71 1.40 -13.65 2.91
N LYS A 72 1.36 -12.55 2.13
CA LYS A 72 1.42 -12.60 0.65
C LYS A 72 2.59 -11.83 0.04
N ASN A 73 3.41 -11.19 0.88
CA ASN A 73 4.60 -10.46 0.44
C ASN A 73 5.87 -11.32 0.48
N GLU A 74 5.74 -12.63 0.29
CA GLU A 74 6.83 -13.38 -0.34
C GLU A 74 6.85 -12.96 -1.81
N TYR A 75 7.59 -11.89 -2.09
CA TYR A 75 8.28 -11.78 -3.38
C TYR A 75 9.17 -13.02 -3.47
N ASP A 76 8.63 -14.02 -4.17
CA ASP A 76 9.12 -15.38 -4.28
C ASP A 76 10.52 -15.36 -4.94
N ASP A 77 11.57 -15.49 -4.12
CA ASP A 77 12.98 -15.61 -4.53
C ASP A 77 13.21 -16.73 -5.57
N ASN A 78 12.30 -17.69 -5.70
CA ASN A 78 12.37 -18.74 -6.73
C ASN A 78 12.04 -18.18 -8.13
N GLN A 79 11.23 -17.13 -8.25
CA GLN A 79 10.88 -16.53 -9.53
C GLN A 79 12.06 -15.75 -10.14
N ALA A 80 12.87 -15.09 -9.29
CA ALA A 80 14.03 -14.31 -9.74
C ALA A 80 15.11 -15.18 -10.41
N ASN A 81 15.41 -16.36 -9.85
CA ASN A 81 16.44 -17.26 -10.38
C ASN A 81 16.07 -17.84 -11.76
N ILE A 82 14.79 -18.17 -11.97
CA ILE A 82 14.28 -18.65 -13.25
C ILE A 82 14.40 -17.55 -14.33
N ILE A 83 14.07 -16.30 -13.98
CA ILE A 83 14.16 -15.14 -14.89
C ILE A 83 15.63 -14.85 -15.25
N ILE A 84 16.53 -14.85 -14.27
CA ILE A 84 17.97 -14.61 -14.50
C ILE A 84 18.55 -15.69 -15.42
N GLY A 85 18.21 -16.96 -15.19
CA GLY A 85 18.64 -18.08 -16.03
C GLY A 85 18.18 -17.94 -17.48
N ALA A 86 16.91 -17.55 -17.70
CA ALA A 86 16.37 -17.34 -19.04
C ALA A 86 17.09 -16.20 -19.78
N ILE A 87 17.34 -15.07 -19.10
CA ILE A 87 18.06 -13.93 -19.68
C ILE A 87 19.50 -14.30 -20.05
N ALA A 88 20.21 -15.00 -19.16
CA ALA A 88 21.59 -15.42 -19.40
C ALA A 88 21.71 -16.37 -20.60
N ALA A 89 20.73 -17.28 -20.78
CA ALA A 89 20.68 -18.20 -21.92
C ALA A 89 20.47 -17.45 -23.24
N ILE A 90 19.55 -16.47 -23.26
CA ILE A 90 19.27 -15.65 -24.46
C ILE A 90 20.51 -14.83 -24.83
N ILE A 91 21.16 -14.17 -23.87
CA ILE A 91 22.38 -13.39 -24.11
C ILE A 91 23.48 -14.28 -24.69
N SER A 92 23.65 -15.49 -24.14
CA SER A 92 24.65 -16.45 -24.61
C SER A 92 24.38 -16.84 -26.06
N ILE A 93 23.14 -17.18 -26.41
CA ILE A 93 22.76 -17.55 -27.78
C ILE A 93 23.02 -16.41 -28.75
N VAL A 94 22.61 -15.18 -28.41
CA VAL A 94 22.84 -13.99 -29.26
C VAL A 94 24.33 -13.74 -29.45
N PHE A 95 25.14 -13.86 -28.39
CA PHE A 95 26.58 -13.69 -28.47
C PHE A 95 27.24 -14.76 -29.37
N PHE A 96 26.82 -16.02 -29.24
CA PHE A 96 27.30 -17.11 -30.10
C PHE A 96 26.94 -16.88 -31.57
N LEU A 97 25.71 -16.46 -31.86
CA LEU A 97 25.28 -16.16 -33.23
C LEU A 97 26.04 -14.97 -33.83
N TYR A 98 26.26 -13.93 -33.03
CA TYR A 98 27.04 -12.77 -33.45
C TYR A 98 28.50 -13.14 -33.76
N PHE A 99 29.13 -13.91 -32.88
CA PHE A 99 30.50 -14.38 -33.10
C PHE A 99 30.61 -15.29 -34.32
N TYR A 100 29.65 -16.21 -34.51
CA TYR A 100 29.58 -17.06 -35.69
C TYR A 100 29.43 -16.26 -37.00
N PHE A 101 28.63 -15.19 -36.98
CA PHE A 101 28.44 -14.33 -38.15
C PHE A 101 29.65 -13.46 -38.47
N ILE A 102 30.45 -13.08 -37.47
CA ILE A 102 31.68 -12.30 -37.66
C ILE A 102 32.85 -13.16 -38.15
N VAL A 103 32.95 -14.39 -37.65
CA VAL A 103 34.07 -15.30 -37.94
C VAL A 103 33.89 -16.05 -39.26
N LYS A 104 32.67 -16.10 -39.79
CA LYS A 104 32.33 -16.73 -41.07
C LYS A 104 32.32 -15.72 -42.21
#